data_AF-A0A1L9BL79-F1
#
_entry.id   AF-A0A1L9BL79-F1
#
_cell.length_a   1.000
_cell.length_b   1.000
_cell.length_c   1.000
_cell.angle_alpha   90.00
_cell.angle_beta   90.00
_cell.angle_gamma   90.00
#
_symmetry.space_group_name_H-M   'P 1'
#
loop_
_entity.id
_entity.type
_entity.pdbx_description
1 polymer ?
#
loop_
_entity_poly.entity_id
_entity_poly.type
_entity_poly.pdbx_seq_one_letter_code
_entity_poly.pdbx_strand_id
1 'polypeptide(L)'
;MEGDKPKRSKFKRYPIGFFHIDIAEVQTAEGKLFLFVGIDRTSKFAVTQLVEKADRKTAWEFLQHMLEAVPYQIHTVLTDNGIQFAEQPW
;
A
#
# COMPACT_ATOMS: atom_id res chain seq x y z
N MET A 1 22.65 -36.31 -3.61
CA MET A 1 21.61 -35.51 -4.31
C MET A 1 21.50 -34.18 -3.57
N GLU A 2 22.22 -33.17 -4.05
CA GLU A 2 22.16 -31.83 -3.48
C GLU A 2 21.07 -31.08 -4.25
N GLY A 3 19.91 -30.91 -3.60
CA GLY A 3 18.70 -30.38 -4.20
C GLY A 3 18.88 -28.95 -4.71
N ASP A 4 18.35 -28.72 -5.91
CA ASP A 4 18.29 -27.44 -6.63
C ASP A 4 17.64 -26.35 -5.75
N LYS A 5 18.45 -25.60 -5.00
CA LYS A 5 17.97 -24.48 -4.18
C LYS A 5 17.76 -23.28 -5.09
N PRO A 6 16.59 -22.61 -5.05
CA PRO A 6 16.31 -21.47 -5.91
C PRO A 6 17.36 -20.38 -5.72
N LYS A 7 17.96 -19.92 -6.82
CA LYS A 7 18.91 -18.80 -6.83
C LYS A 7 18.25 -17.57 -6.20
N ARG A 8 18.72 -17.18 -5.01
CA ARG A 8 18.29 -15.94 -4.35
C ARG A 8 18.66 -14.75 -5.23
N SER A 9 17.65 -14.06 -5.76
CA SER A 9 17.84 -12.80 -6.47
C SER A 9 17.84 -11.62 -5.49
N LYS A 10 18.53 -10.54 -5.84
CA LYS A 10 18.44 -9.29 -5.09
C LYS A 10 17.13 -8.60 -5.44
N PHE A 11 16.49 -7.97 -4.46
CA PHE A 11 15.35 -7.10 -4.72
C PHE A 11 15.74 -5.99 -5.70
N LYS A 12 14.81 -5.68 -6.62
CA LYS A 12 14.97 -4.54 -7.54
C LYS A 12 15.10 -3.25 -6.73
N ARG A 13 16.06 -2.40 -7.10
CA ARG A 13 16.21 -1.06 -6.53
C ARG A 13 15.24 -0.11 -7.23
N TYR A 14 14.57 0.71 -6.45
CA TYR A 14 13.67 1.76 -6.92
C TYR A 14 14.19 3.12 -6.43
N PRO A 15 13.89 4.23 -7.12
CA PRO A 15 14.03 5.57 -6.54
C PRO A 15 13.04 5.77 -5.39
N ILE A 16 13.29 6.78 -4.55
CA ILE A 16 12.33 7.21 -3.52
C ILE A 16 11.08 7.80 -4.19
N GLY A 17 9.90 7.54 -3.64
CA GLY A 17 8.62 7.93 -4.25
C GLY A 17 7.94 6.79 -5.02
N PHE A 18 8.43 5.56 -4.90
CA PHE A 18 7.75 4.34 -5.36
C PHE A 18 7.05 3.68 -4.17
N PHE A 19 5.74 3.88 -4.07
CA PHE A 19 4.92 3.29 -3.02
C PHE A 19 4.24 2.00 -3.46
N HIS A 20 4.13 1.08 -2.51
CA HIS A 20 3.18 -0.02 -2.58
C HIS A 20 2.06 0.24 -1.57
N ILE A 21 0.81 0.22 -2.02
CA ILE A 21 -0.36 0.40 -1.19
C ILE A 21 -1.12 -0.92 -1.10
N ASP A 22 -1.55 -1.24 0.12
CA ASP A 22 -2.34 -2.42 0.44
C ASP A 22 -3.42 -2.07 1.48
N ILE A 23 -4.46 -2.90 1.57
CA ILE A 23 -5.55 -2.78 2.55
C ILE A 23 -5.69 -4.10 3.29
N ALA A 24 -5.65 -4.04 4.62
CA ALA A 24 -5.94 -5.19 5.47
C ALA A 24 -7.20 -4.95 6.31
N GLU A 25 -8.07 -5.96 6.38
CA GLU A 25 -9.09 -6.01 7.42
C GLU A 25 -8.44 -6.36 8.76
N VAL A 26 -8.78 -5.62 9.82
CA VAL A 26 -8.29 -5.86 11.17
C VAL A 26 -9.46 -5.95 12.15
N GLN A 27 -9.39 -6.95 13.04
CA GLN A 27 -10.37 -7.15 14.10
C GLN A 27 -9.87 -6.47 15.38
N THR A 28 -10.66 -5.52 15.88
CA THR A 28 -10.33 -4.69 17.05
C THR A 28 -11.40 -4.81 18.13
N ALA A 29 -11.19 -4.21 19.29
CA ALA A 29 -12.21 -4.19 20.34
C ALA A 29 -13.46 -3.38 19.92
N GLU A 30 -13.26 -2.41 19.02
CA GLU A 30 -14.27 -1.55 18.42
C GLU A 30 -14.99 -2.23 17.24
N GLY A 31 -14.59 -3.46 16.91
CA GLY A 31 -15.13 -4.25 15.81
C GLY A 31 -14.20 -4.32 14.60
N LYS A 32 -14.78 -4.55 13.44
CA LYS A 32 -14.06 -4.69 12.17
C LYS A 32 -13.68 -3.32 11.62
N LEU A 33 -12.39 -3.11 11.37
CA LEU A 33 -11.84 -1.92 10.73
C LEU A 33 -10.96 -2.31 9.52
N PHE A 34 -10.61 -1.33 8.70
CA PHE A 34 -9.75 -1.49 7.54
C PHE A 34 -8.51 -0.61 7.70
N LEU A 35 -7.34 -1.21 7.61
CA LEU A 35 -6.05 -0.55 7.68
C LEU A 35 -5.51 -0.35 6.25
N PHE A 36 -5.48 0.89 5.79
CA PHE A 36 -4.75 1.28 4.60
C PHE A 36 -3.28 1.44 4.96
N VAL A 37 -2.40 0.90 4.13
CA VAL A 37 -0.95 0.96 4.32
C VAL A 37 -0.27 1.33 3.02
N GLY A 38 0.56 2.36 3.05
CA GLY A 38 1.40 2.80 1.93
C GLY A 38 2.86 2.75 2.36
N ILE A 39 3.67 1.88 1.74
CA ILE A 39 5.09 1.73 2.07
C ILE A 39 5.96 2.14 0.88
N ASP A 40 6.89 3.06 1.11
CA ASP A 40 7.92 3.38 0.13
C ASP A 40 8.86 2.19 -0.01
N ARG A 41 8.99 1.68 -1.24
CA ARG A 41 9.76 0.47 -1.54
C ARG A 41 11.25 0.63 -1.26
N THR A 42 11.75 1.86 -1.16
CA THR A 42 13.16 2.20 -1.02
C THR A 42 13.51 2.52 0.43
N SER A 43 12.88 3.52 1.03
CA SER A 43 13.13 3.99 2.39
C SER A 43 12.47 3.14 3.47
N LYS A 44 11.44 2.34 3.11
CA LYS A 44 10.57 1.59 4.03
C LYS A 44 9.75 2.46 4.97
N PHE A 45 9.66 3.76 4.71
CA PHE A 45 8.72 4.63 5.41
C PHE A 45 7.28 4.20 5.10
N ALA A 46 6.46 4.09 6.13
CA ALA A 46 5.08 3.61 6.05
C ALA A 46 4.11 4.69 6.53
N VAL A 47 3.08 4.95 5.72
CA VAL A 47 1.93 5.77 6.09
C VAL A 47 0.74 4.85 6.24
N THR A 48 -0.02 5.00 7.32
CA THR A 48 -1.15 4.11 7.61
C THR A 48 -2.37 4.89 8.07
N GLN A 49 -3.56 4.45 7.68
CA GLN A 49 -4.81 5.02 8.14
C GLN A 49 -5.81 3.91 8.45
N LEU A 50 -6.38 3.95 9.65
CA LEU A 50 -7.41 3.01 10.09
C LEU A 50 -8.78 3.65 9.88
N VAL A 51 -9.66 2.96 9.14
CA VAL A 51 -10.99 3.47 8.77
C VAL A 51 -12.07 2.41 8.99
N GLU A 52 -13.31 2.85 9.19
CA GLU A 52 -14.46 1.96 9.40
C GLU A 52 -14.91 1.25 8.11
N LYS A 53 -14.64 1.84 6.95
CA LYS A 53 -15.06 1.33 5.63
C LYS A 53 -13.93 1.47 4.63
N ALA A 54 -13.71 0.45 3.80
CA ALA A 54 -12.77 0.51 2.68
C ALA A 54 -13.54 0.72 1.36
N ASP A 55 -13.82 1.98 1.05
CA ASP A 55 -14.51 2.43 -0.17
C ASP A 55 -13.63 3.42 -0.97
N ARG A 56 -14.14 3.91 -2.11
CA ARG A 56 -13.38 4.85 -2.96
C ARG A 56 -13.10 6.19 -2.27
N LYS A 57 -13.98 6.64 -1.36
CA LYS A 57 -13.83 7.93 -0.68
C LYS A 57 -12.68 7.85 0.32
N THR A 58 -12.69 6.81 1.15
CA THR A 58 -11.63 6.55 2.13
C THR A 58 -10.29 6.25 1.45
N ALA A 59 -10.28 5.55 0.31
CA ALA A 59 -9.09 5.37 -0.50
C ALA A 59 -8.53 6.71 -1.03
N TRP A 60 -9.38 7.61 -1.50
CA TRP A 60 -8.98 8.96 -1.93
C TRP A 60 -8.39 9.77 -0.77
N GLU A 61 -9.05 9.78 0.39
CA GLU A 61 -8.58 10.47 1.60
C GLU A 61 -7.22 9.95 2.04
N PHE A 62 -7.01 8.63 1.98
CA PHE A 62 -5.72 8.02 2.26
C PHE A 62 -4.62 8.47 1.29
N LEU A 63 -4.91 8.58 -0.01
CA LEU A 63 -3.95 9.08 -0.99
C LEU A 63 -3.57 10.55 -0.73
N GLN A 64 -4.52 11.40 -0.35
CA GLN A 64 -4.21 12.78 0.03
C GLN A 64 -3.32 12.82 1.28
N HIS A 65 -3.65 12.03 2.30
CA HIS A 65 -2.85 11.93 3.51
C HIS A 65 -1.42 11.47 3.22
N MET A 66 -1.24 10.49 2.32
CA MET A 66 0.08 10.05 1.90
C MET A 66 0.90 11.16 1.21
N LEU A 67 0.28 11.96 0.35
CA LEU A 67 0.97 13.06 -0.34
C LEU A 67 1.45 14.14 0.65
N GLU A 68 0.68 14.40 1.71
CA GLU A 68 1.05 15.36 2.76
C GLU A 68 2.12 14.81 3.73
N ALA A 69 2.12 13.51 3.96
CA ALA A 69 2.98 12.87 4.96
C ALA A 69 4.47 12.79 4.57
N VAL A 70 4.80 12.96 3.29
CA VAL A 70 6.18 12.79 2.79
C VAL A 70 6.73 14.09 2.16
N PRO A 71 7.99 14.46 2.45
CA PRO A 71 8.59 15.69 1.92
C PRO A 71 9.18 15.52 0.52
N TYR A 72 8.70 14.55 -0.27
CA TYR A 72 9.22 14.22 -1.59
C TYR A 72 8.10 13.78 -2.53
N GLN A 73 8.35 13.89 -3.83
CA GLN A 73 7.35 13.54 -4.84
C GLN A 73 7.12 12.02 -4.90
N ILE A 74 5.86 11.61 -4.76
CA ILE A 74 5.42 10.27 -5.13
C ILE A 74 5.24 10.23 -6.64
N HIS A 75 5.98 9.36 -7.33
CA HIS A 75 5.94 9.26 -8.79
C HIS A 75 5.36 7.91 -9.26
N THR A 76 5.25 6.92 -8.37
CA THR A 76 4.67 5.62 -8.71
C THR A 76 3.95 5.05 -7.49
N VAL A 77 2.71 4.63 -7.71
CA VAL A 77 1.91 3.89 -6.73
C VAL A 77 1.57 2.55 -7.34
N LEU A 78 1.88 1.47 -6.63
CA LEU A 78 1.47 0.12 -6.96
C LEU A 78 0.42 -0.32 -5.95
N THR A 79 -0.83 -0.41 -6.40
CA THR A 79 -1.93 -1.02 -5.62
C THR A 79 -2.10 -2.47 -6.05
N ASP A 80 -2.86 -3.24 -5.26
CA ASP A 80 -3.51 -4.42 -5.79
C ASP A 80 -4.69 -4.03 -6.71
N ASN A 81 -5.32 -5.02 -7.36
CA ASN A 81 -6.51 -4.81 -8.19
C ASN A 81 -7.79 -4.71 -7.34
N GLY A 82 -7.70 -4.25 -6.10
CA GLY A 82 -8.87 -4.03 -5.25
C GLY A 82 -9.87 -3.09 -5.90
N ILE A 83 -11.16 -3.36 -5.70
CA ILE A 83 -12.28 -2.52 -6.17
C ILE A 83 -12.15 -1.05 -5.74
N GLN A 84 -11.45 -0.80 -4.64
CA GLN A 84 -11.20 0.52 -4.09
C GLN A 84 -10.25 1.37 -4.95
N PHE A 85 -9.38 0.72 -5.74
CA PHE A 85 -8.34 1.38 -6.56
C PHE A 85 -8.53 1.21 -8.07
N ALA A 86 -9.47 0.36 -8.49
CA ALA A 86 -9.74 0.09 -9.90
C ALA A 86 -10.95 0.90 -10.44
N GLU A 87 -10.91 1.24 -11.72
CA GLU A 87 -12.11 1.66 -12.45
C GLU A 87 -13.10 0.49 -12.49
N GLN A 88 -14.36 0.76 -12.13
CA GLN A 88 -15.44 -0.21 -12.20
C GLN A 88 -16.05 -0.16 -13.59
N PRO A 89 -16.31 -1.31 -14.25
CA PRO A 89 -17.14 -1.31 -15.44
C PRO A 89 -18.54 -0.77 -15.10
N TRP A 90 -19.10 -0.01 -16.03
CA TRP A 90 -20.44 0.60 -15.95
C TRP A 90 -21.56 -0.43 -15.82
#